data_AF-A0A9X6WSE2-F1
#
_entry.id   AF-A0A9X6WSE2-F1
#
_cell.length_a   1.000
_cell.length_b   1.000
_cell.length_c   1.000
_cell.angle_alpha   90.00
_cell.angle_beta   90.00
_cell.angle_gamma   90.00
#
_symmetry.space_group_name_H-M   'P 1'
#
loop_
_entity.id
_entity.type
_entity.pdbx_description
1 polymer ?
#
loop_
_entity_poly.entity_id
_entity_poly.type
_entity_poly.pdbx_seq_one_letter_code
_entity_poly.pdbx_strand_id
1 'polypeptide(L)'
;MKDVGKPLKEFLTLKGRTAPKTHNLLMLHKSCRKLVEEFSLILEQYVQLNSYVTDIRYPYFEALTVQDGLMAQHAQKVISFYNEKLNKLNIHEIVID
;
A
#
# COMPACT_ATOMS: atom_id res chain seq x y z
N MET A 1 -4.42 8.31 6.84
CA MET A 1 -4.54 7.26 5.80
C MET A 1 -4.19 7.68 4.38
N LYS A 2 -4.09 8.98 4.04
CA LYS A 2 -3.70 9.44 2.68
C LYS A 2 -2.34 8.88 2.20
N ASP A 3 -1.51 8.37 3.11
CA ASP A 3 -0.13 7.96 2.82
C ASP A 3 0.07 6.49 2.47
N VAL A 4 -0.92 5.59 2.64
CA VAL A 4 -0.73 4.14 2.37
C VAL A 4 -0.55 3.84 0.87
N GLY A 5 -1.08 4.71 0.00
CA GLY A 5 -0.93 4.57 -1.45
C GLY A 5 0.39 5.11 -2.00
N LYS A 6 1.12 5.94 -1.24
CA LYS A 6 2.39 6.54 -1.65
C LYS A 6 3.47 5.47 -1.89
N PRO A 7 3.68 4.50 -0.97
CA PRO A 7 4.54 3.34 -1.20
C PRO A 7 4.29 2.67 -2.57
N LEU A 8 3.06 2.25 -2.86
CA LEU A 8 2.77 1.57 -4.14
C LEU A 8 3.16 2.39 -5.37
N LYS A 9 2.97 3.71 -5.33
CA LYS A 9 3.34 4.61 -6.42
C LYS A 9 4.86 4.70 -6.58
N GLU A 10 5.60 4.80 -5.48
CA GLU A 10 7.06 4.82 -5.48
C GLU A 10 7.65 3.54 -6.09
N PHE A 11 7.12 2.37 -5.72
CA PHE A 11 7.58 1.10 -6.31
C PHE A 11 7.28 0.98 -7.80
N LEU A 12 6.11 1.47 -8.24
CA LEU A 12 5.83 1.53 -9.68
C LEU A 12 6.84 2.42 -10.40
N THR A 13 7.16 3.59 -9.83
CA THR A 13 8.19 4.50 -10.37
C THR A 13 9.57 3.83 -10.43
N LEU A 14 9.99 3.13 -9.36
CA LEU A 14 11.26 2.39 -9.34
C LEU A 14 11.31 1.28 -10.39
N LYS A 15 10.18 0.65 -10.71
CA LYS A 15 10.08 -0.33 -11.80
C LYS A 15 9.90 0.31 -13.19
N GLY A 16 10.18 1.61 -13.33
CA GLY A 16 10.12 2.33 -14.59
C GLY A 16 8.69 2.58 -15.10
N ARG A 17 7.66 2.41 -14.27
CA ARG A 17 6.27 2.73 -14.61
C ARG A 17 5.91 4.14 -14.15
N THR A 18 5.08 4.84 -14.92
CA THR A 18 4.52 6.12 -14.47
C THR A 18 3.55 5.90 -13.31
N ALA A 19 3.77 6.61 -12.20
CA ALA A 19 2.89 6.55 -11.03
C ALA A 19 1.46 6.99 -11.40
N PRO A 20 0.45 6.10 -11.26
CA PRO A 20 -0.92 6.46 -11.60
C PRO A 20 -1.44 7.60 -10.71
N LYS A 21 -2.10 8.59 -11.31
CA LYS A 21 -2.76 9.70 -10.60
C LYS A 21 -4.11 9.26 -9.98
N THR A 22 -4.08 8.21 -9.15
CA THR A 22 -5.26 7.67 -8.45
C THR A 22 -4.99 7.50 -6.96
N HIS A 23 -6.04 7.57 -6.14
CA HIS A 23 -6.02 7.20 -4.74
C HIS A 23 -6.66 5.82 -4.48
N ASN A 24 -7.12 5.14 -5.53
CA ASN A 24 -7.69 3.81 -5.41
C ASN A 24 -6.59 2.79 -5.11
N LEU A 25 -6.53 2.34 -3.86
CA LEU A 25 -5.49 1.44 -3.37
C LEU A 25 -5.54 0.07 -4.08
N LEU A 26 -6.74 -0.42 -4.43
CA LEU A 26 -6.91 -1.68 -5.16
C LEU A 26 -6.35 -1.60 -6.58
N MET A 27 -6.50 -0.47 -7.28
CA MET A 27 -5.91 -0.31 -8.62
C MET A 27 -4.37 -0.24 -8.55
N LEU A 28 -3.84 0.47 -7.56
CA LEU A 28 -2.39 0.54 -7.35
C LEU A 28 -1.83 -0.84 -7.00
N HIS A 29 -2.48 -1.58 -6.09
CA HIS A 29 -2.09 -2.94 -5.71
C HIS A 29 -2.08 -3.89 -6.90
N LYS A 30 -3.14 -3.90 -7.70
CA LYS A 30 -3.23 -4.71 -8.93
C LYS A 30 -2.09 -4.40 -9.90
N SER A 31 -1.65 -3.15 -9.96
CA SER A 31 -0.54 -2.73 -10.83
C SER A 31 0.80 -3.26 -10.31
N CYS A 32 1.06 -3.18 -9.00
CA CYS A 32 2.27 -3.76 -8.39
C CYS A 32 2.29 -5.29 -8.52
N ARG A 33 1.15 -5.95 -8.33
CA ARG A 33 1.01 -7.41 -8.46
C ARG A 33 1.39 -7.93 -9.86
N LYS A 34 1.12 -7.16 -10.91
CA LYS A 34 1.54 -7.52 -12.28
C LYS A 34 3.06 -7.55 -12.46
N LEU A 35 3.81 -6.90 -11.57
CA LEU A 35 5.27 -6.85 -11.61
C LEU A 35 5.90 -7.84 -10.63
N VAL A 36 5.29 -8.00 -9.44
CA VAL A 36 5.77 -8.91 -8.39
C VAL A 36 4.57 -9.61 -7.75
N GLU A 37 4.47 -10.93 -7.91
CA GLU A 37 3.32 -11.73 -7.47
C GLU A 37 3.14 -11.73 -5.95
N GLU A 38 4.22 -11.57 -5.18
CA GLU A 38 4.22 -11.55 -3.72
C GLU A 38 3.33 -10.45 -3.13
N PHE A 39 2.99 -9.40 -3.90
CA PHE A 39 2.00 -8.40 -3.46
C PHE A 39 0.64 -9.04 -3.18
N SER A 40 0.33 -10.22 -3.71
CA SER A 40 -0.88 -10.98 -3.38
C SER A 40 -1.02 -11.30 -1.89
N LEU A 41 0.11 -11.42 -1.16
CA LEU A 41 0.13 -11.72 0.28
C LEU A 41 -0.47 -10.60 1.14
N ILE A 42 -0.61 -9.39 0.60
CA ILE A 42 -1.17 -8.23 1.30
C ILE A 42 -2.49 -7.73 0.70
N LEU A 43 -3.11 -8.50 -0.20
CA LEU A 43 -4.35 -8.10 -0.87
C LEU A 43 -5.50 -7.85 0.13
N GLU A 44 -5.66 -8.72 1.11
CA GLU A 44 -6.70 -8.60 2.13
C GLU A 44 -6.59 -7.27 2.89
N GLN A 45 -5.37 -6.90 3.29
CA GLN A 45 -5.13 -5.64 3.99
C GLN A 45 -5.54 -4.45 3.12
N TYR A 46 -5.25 -4.47 1.82
CA TYR A 46 -5.69 -3.42 0.90
C TYR A 46 -7.22 -3.36 0.70
N VAL A 47 -7.90 -4.49 0.69
CA VAL A 47 -9.37 -4.54 0.61
C VAL A 47 -9.98 -3.88 1.86
N GLN A 48 -9.51 -4.27 3.04
CA GLN A 48 -9.99 -3.73 4.33
C GLN A 48 -9.75 -2.22 4.42
N LEU A 49 -8.53 -1.77 4.11
CA LEU A 49 -8.16 -0.34 4.14
C LEU A 49 -8.97 0.47 3.12
N ASN A 50 -9.24 -0.08 1.92
CA ASN A 50 -10.03 0.62 0.91
C ASN A 50 -11.51 0.75 1.30
N SER A 51 -12.09 -0.28 1.93
CA SER A 51 -13.45 -0.20 2.49
C SER A 51 -13.50 0.88 3.58
N TYR A 52 -12.60 0.79 4.55
CA TYR A 52 -12.59 1.70 5.68
C TYR A 52 -12.40 3.18 5.28
N VAL A 53 -11.52 3.49 4.33
CA VAL A 53 -11.38 4.87 3.81
C VAL A 53 -12.68 5.37 3.19
N THR A 54 -13.51 4.49 2.65
CA THR A 54 -14.85 4.83 2.11
C THR A 54 -15.83 5.06 3.25
N ASP A 55 -15.77 4.24 4.30
CA ASP A 55 -16.67 4.28 5.45
C ASP A 55 -16.44 5.51 6.35
N ILE A 56 -15.19 5.88 6.66
CA ILE A 56 -14.91 7.08 7.48
C ILE A 56 -15.22 8.41 6.80
N ARG A 57 -15.44 8.41 5.48
CA ARG A 57 -15.80 9.63 4.75
C ARG A 57 -17.25 10.03 5.02
N TYR A 58 -18.13 9.13 5.48
CA TYR A 58 -19.55 9.42 5.67
C TYR A 58 -20.22 8.46 6.68
N PRO A 59 -20.93 8.95 7.72
CA PRO A 59 -20.85 10.28 8.35
C PRO A 59 -19.60 10.41 9.23
N TYR A 60 -19.05 11.63 9.28
CA TYR A 60 -17.83 11.98 10.02
C TYR A 60 -17.95 11.58 11.50
N PHE A 61 -17.18 10.58 11.93
CA PHE A 61 -17.14 10.10 13.31
C PHE A 61 -15.80 10.55 13.92
N GLU A 62 -15.83 11.40 14.94
CA GLU A 62 -14.61 11.95 15.57
C GLU A 62 -13.97 11.03 16.62
N ALA A 63 -14.72 10.07 17.15
CA ALA A 63 -14.23 9.20 18.22
C ALA A 63 -13.39 8.05 17.66
N LEU A 64 -12.18 7.86 18.20
CA LEU A 64 -11.34 6.70 17.91
C LEU A 64 -12.05 5.42 18.34
N THR A 65 -12.23 4.50 17.40
CA THR A 65 -12.87 3.20 17.58
C THR A 65 -11.84 2.06 17.60
N VAL A 66 -12.28 0.89 18.07
CA VAL A 66 -11.49 -0.36 17.95
C VAL A 66 -11.16 -0.68 16.49
N GLN A 67 -12.08 -0.34 15.58
CA GLN A 67 -11.91 -0.54 14.15
C GLN A 67 -10.72 0.30 13.63
N ASP A 68 -10.56 1.53 14.11
CA ASP A 68 -9.43 2.39 13.71
C ASP A 68 -8.08 1.77 14.11
N GLY A 69 -8.02 1.16 15.30
CA GLY A 69 -6.84 0.41 15.76
C GLY A 69 -6.53 -0.79 14.88
N LEU A 70 -7.55 -1.55 14.45
CA LEU A 70 -7.38 -2.66 13.52
C LEU A 70 -6.91 -2.19 12.13
N MET A 71 -7.45 -1.07 11.65
CA MET A 71 -7.03 -0.49 10.37
C MET A 71 -5.59 0.04 10.43
N ALA A 72 -5.17 0.59 11.57
CA ALA A 72 -3.78 0.98 11.79
C ALA A 72 -2.83 -0.24 11.71
N GLN A 73 -3.20 -1.39 12.26
CA GLN A 73 -2.42 -2.63 12.14
C GLN A 73 -2.32 -3.10 10.68
N HIS A 74 -3.41 -3.08 9.93
CA HIS A 74 -3.37 -3.42 8.51
C HIS A 74 -2.49 -2.45 7.71
N ALA A 75 -2.56 -1.15 7.99
CA ALA A 75 -1.71 -0.14 7.35
C ALA A 75 -0.23 -0.39 7.68
N GLN A 76 0.10 -0.70 8.94
CA GLN A 76 1.46 -1.03 9.34
C GLN A 76 2.00 -2.25 8.61
N LYS A 77 1.21 -3.33 8.51
CA LYS A 77 1.60 -4.55 7.77
C LYS A 77 1.92 -4.26 6.30
N VAL A 78 1.10 -3.42 5.65
CA VAL A 78 1.33 -2.97 4.27
C VAL A 78 2.63 -2.19 4.13
N ILE A 79 2.87 -1.23 5.04
CA ILE A 79 4.10 -0.40 5.02
C ILE A 79 5.34 -1.27 5.25
N SER A 80 5.31 -2.18 6.22
CA SER A 80 6.43 -3.09 6.50
C SER A 80 6.74 -4.00 5.31
N PHE A 81 5.71 -4.64 4.73
CA PHE A 81 5.89 -5.46 3.53
C PHE A 81 6.57 -4.69 2.39
N TYR A 82 6.14 -3.44 2.20
CA TYR A 82 6.70 -2.58 1.17
C TYR A 82 8.16 -2.24 1.43
N ASN A 83 8.50 -1.81 2.65
CA ASN A 83 9.86 -1.46 3.03
C ASN A 83 10.80 -2.66 2.86
N GLU A 84 10.35 -3.87 3.17
CA GLU A 84 11.12 -5.09 2.91
C GLU A 84 11.38 -5.30 1.42
N LYS A 85 10.40 -5.07 0.55
CA LYS A 85 10.61 -5.19 -0.91
C LYS A 85 11.54 -4.12 -1.43
N LEU A 86 11.40 -2.87 -0.97
CA LEU A 86 12.32 -1.80 -1.34
C LEU A 86 13.74 -2.10 -0.90
N ASN A 87 13.95 -2.51 0.35
CA ASN A 87 15.29 -2.81 0.85
C ASN A 87 15.95 -3.93 0.02
N LYS A 88 15.20 -4.97 -0.34
CA LYS A 88 15.70 -6.03 -1.24
C LYS A 88 16.09 -5.47 -2.61
N LEU A 89 15.27 -4.60 -3.20
CA LEU A 89 15.58 -3.99 -4.49
C LEU A 89 16.78 -3.05 -4.43
N ASN A 90 16.91 -2.25 -3.37
CA ASN A 90 18.03 -1.34 -3.17
C ASN A 90 19.35 -2.13 -3.02
N ILE A 91 19.32 -3.28 -2.34
CA ILE A 91 20.47 -4.19 -2.28
C ILE A 91 20.81 -4.74 -3.67
N HIS A 92 19.82 -5.09 -4.50
CA HIS A 92 20.07 -5.59 -5.85
C HIS A 92 20.59 -4.50 -6.81
N GLU A 93 20.19 -3.23 -6.64
CA GLU A 93 20.68 -2.12 -7.47
C GLU A 93 22.09 -1.65 -7.07
N ILE A 94 22.48 -1.78 -5.79
CA ILE A 94 23.84 -1.44 -5.31
C ILE A 94 24.89 -2.50 -5.70
N VAL A 95 24.47 -3.74 -6.01
CA VAL A 95 25.37 -4.86 -6.33
C VAL A 95 25.67 -4.98 -7.84
N ILE A 96 25.38 -3.95 -8.64
CA ILE A 96 25.75 -3.94 -10.07
C ILE A 96 27.02 -3.09 -10.24
N ASP A 97 28.17 -3.80 -10.23
CA ASP A 97 29.58 -3.44 -10.52
C ASP A 97 30.14 -2.11 -9.97
#